data_AF-A0A1Y1VYG8-F1
#
_entry.id   AF-A0A1Y1VYG8-F1
#
_cell.length_a   1.000
_cell.length_b   1.000
_cell.length_c   1.000
_cell.angle_alpha   90.00
_cell.angle_beta   90.00
_cell.angle_gamma   90.00
#
_symmetry.space_group_name_H-M   'P 1'
#
loop_
_entity.id
_entity.type
_entity.pdbx_description
1 polymer ?
#
loop_
_entity_poly.entity_id
_entity_poly.type
_entity_poly.pdbx_seq_one_letter_code
_entity_poly.pdbx_strand_id
1 'polypeptide(L)'
;MEFKSILLATALLVSVKACSFLPDYPCCKEGAEAIYEDAQGKWGVENGQWCGIEPEQPSYAACWSLPDYPCCEGTDVVYSDASGDWGVENGQWCGIVETKVTTTTKKTTVEKTTEKSSSSQPTKTQNKGSYTMKPFEAKCTVNTDQTDCVEAWKQCGGSGMTEKCCQAGTSCKGSEGYKQCEPDVNAELRPATGKGPHGQKWCDTCTVYNVQDGFLWGWEDGRACEIKMCECNDILNTDYTTWEHEYPIGKKKGNTTRYWDCCKPSCSWPEKALVSQPVQQCKKDGITPITNFNAKSGCEGGESFMCLNQQPWAVSEVLSYGYAAASIAGLTEADWCCRCYALTFTTGPAKGKQIVVQVTNTGGDLGENHFDLQIPGGGVGIFNGCSTQFNTDTDGWGERYGGIGKRSDCEMLPEEIRQACYWRFDWFLGSDNPEMVFDEVECPIELTQNTGCIHK
;
A
#
# COMPACT_ATOMS: atom_id res chain seq x y z
N MET A 1 54.42 51.18 1.90
CA MET A 1 53.52 51.31 0.74
C MET A 1 53.82 50.11 -0.13
N GLU A 2 53.23 48.95 0.15
CA GLU A 2 51.88 48.52 -0.25
C GLU A 2 51.65 48.50 -1.76
N PHE A 3 50.81 47.52 -2.16
CA PHE A 3 50.33 47.12 -3.48
C PHE A 3 51.16 46.01 -4.16
N LYS A 4 50.68 44.74 -4.12
CA LYS A 4 49.62 44.13 -4.98
C LYS A 4 50.09 44.16 -6.45
N SER A 5 50.01 43.12 -7.28
CA SER A 5 49.19 41.92 -7.24
C SER A 5 49.49 41.09 -8.50
N ILE A 6 49.23 39.78 -8.41
CA ILE A 6 48.64 38.90 -9.44
C ILE A 6 49.53 38.54 -10.65
N LEU A 7 50.14 37.36 -10.56
CA LEU A 7 50.34 36.50 -11.74
C LEU A 7 48.95 36.09 -12.26
N LEU A 8 48.61 36.48 -13.49
CA LEU A 8 47.54 35.84 -14.24
C LEU A 8 48.00 34.43 -14.64
N ALA A 9 47.47 33.42 -13.95
CA ALA A 9 47.33 32.10 -14.56
C ALA A 9 46.01 32.10 -15.33
N THR A 10 46.09 32.25 -16.66
CA THR A 10 44.97 31.97 -17.55
C THR A 10 44.66 30.48 -17.46
N ALA A 11 43.70 30.12 -16.63
CA ALA A 11 43.05 28.82 -16.70
C ALA A 11 42.29 28.76 -18.02
N LEU A 12 42.76 27.93 -18.97
CA LEU A 12 41.91 27.49 -20.07
C LEU A 12 40.70 26.78 -19.44
N LEU A 13 39.53 27.44 -19.48
CA LEU A 13 38.26 26.78 -19.27
C LEU A 13 38.06 25.82 -20.45
N VAL A 14 38.53 24.58 -20.29
CA VAL A 14 38.04 23.48 -21.09
C VAL A 14 36.57 23.34 -20.70
N SER A 15 35.67 23.70 -21.61
CA SER A 15 34.23 23.42 -21.46
C SER A 15 34.08 21.91 -21.39
N VAL A 16 34.04 21.37 -20.17
CA VAL A 16 33.77 19.96 -19.95
C VAL A 16 32.25 19.79 -20.06
N LYS A 17 31.80 19.00 -21.03
CA LYS A 17 30.37 18.70 -21.22
C LYS A 17 29.90 17.98 -19.96
N ALA A 18 28.91 18.56 -19.27
CA ALA A 18 28.24 17.89 -18.15
C ALA A 18 27.42 16.71 -18.68
N CYS A 19 27.29 15.65 -17.87
CA CYS A 19 26.43 14.53 -18.23
C CYS A 19 24.95 14.91 -18.14
N SER A 20 24.17 14.45 -19.10
CA SER A 20 22.73 14.71 -19.19
C SER A 20 21.93 14.25 -17.95
N PHE A 21 22.40 13.20 -17.27
CA PHE A 21 21.79 12.68 -16.05
C PHE A 21 22.42 13.21 -14.75
N LEU A 22 23.54 13.95 -14.83
CA LEU A 22 24.24 14.54 -13.69
C LEU A 22 24.84 15.91 -14.07
N PRO A 23 24.10 17.01 -13.84
CA PRO A 23 24.49 18.36 -14.27
C PRO A 23 25.81 18.86 -13.67
N ASP A 24 26.19 18.32 -12.50
CA ASP A 24 27.37 18.74 -11.74
C ASP A 24 28.61 17.86 -11.99
N TYR A 25 28.55 16.88 -12.91
CA TYR A 25 29.64 15.93 -13.16
C TYR A 25 30.05 15.85 -14.65
N PRO A 26 31.36 15.78 -14.96
CA PRO A 26 31.87 15.73 -16.34
C PRO A 26 31.55 14.41 -17.06
N CYS A 27 31.27 14.50 -18.36
CA CYS A 27 30.95 13.35 -19.20
C CYS A 27 32.16 12.83 -20.00
N CYS A 28 32.23 11.51 -20.15
CA CYS A 28 33.26 10.85 -20.96
C CYS A 28 33.02 11.13 -22.44
N LYS A 29 34.06 10.97 -23.26
CA LYS A 29 33.92 11.01 -24.70
C LYS A 29 33.17 9.79 -25.19
N GLU A 30 32.52 9.94 -26.33
CA GLU A 30 31.77 8.89 -27.00
C GLU A 30 32.68 7.67 -27.25
N GLY A 31 32.21 6.47 -26.86
CA GLY A 31 32.96 5.22 -26.96
C GLY A 31 33.87 4.87 -25.78
N ALA A 32 33.81 5.60 -24.65
CA ALA A 32 34.53 5.25 -23.43
C ALA A 32 34.03 3.92 -22.83
N GLU A 33 34.96 3.06 -22.38
CA GLU A 33 34.61 1.80 -21.72
C GLU A 33 34.19 2.05 -20.26
N ALA A 34 33.07 1.43 -19.85
CA ALA A 34 32.61 1.47 -18.48
C ALA A 34 33.48 0.59 -17.59
N ILE A 35 34.12 1.18 -16.58
CA ILE A 35 34.96 0.47 -15.61
C ILE A 35 34.29 0.34 -14.24
N TYR A 36 33.19 1.07 -14.02
CA TYR A 36 32.43 1.08 -12.78
C TYR A 36 30.96 1.47 -13.05
N GLU A 37 30.03 0.91 -12.28
CA GLU A 37 28.59 1.14 -12.43
C GLU A 37 27.93 1.19 -11.04
N ASP A 38 27.11 2.22 -10.81
CA ASP A 38 26.32 2.42 -9.59
C ASP A 38 24.89 2.86 -9.93
N ALA A 39 24.12 3.24 -8.91
CA ALA A 39 22.72 3.64 -9.06
C ALA A 39 22.54 4.92 -9.90
N GLN A 40 23.61 5.66 -10.18
CA GLN A 40 23.59 6.91 -10.93
C GLN A 40 23.98 6.71 -12.40
N GLY A 41 24.65 5.62 -12.75
CA GLY A 41 24.96 5.26 -14.13
C GLY A 41 26.30 4.55 -14.31
N LYS A 42 26.77 4.49 -15.57
CA LYS A 42 28.07 3.90 -15.93
C LYS A 42 29.16 4.97 -15.93
N TRP A 43 30.35 4.58 -15.49
CA TRP A 43 31.47 5.48 -15.25
C TRP A 43 32.75 5.02 -15.95
N GLY A 44 33.48 5.97 -16.51
CA GLY A 44 34.79 5.79 -17.13
C GLY A 44 35.86 6.67 -16.47
N VAL A 45 37.12 6.50 -16.87
CA VAL A 45 38.24 7.35 -16.44
C VAL A 45 39.01 7.86 -17.65
N GLU A 46 39.04 9.18 -17.82
CA GLU A 46 39.80 9.87 -18.86
C GLU A 46 40.83 10.83 -18.25
N ASN A 47 42.06 10.79 -18.74
CA ASN A 47 43.18 11.63 -18.23
C ASN A 47 43.38 11.56 -16.70
N GLY A 48 43.02 10.43 -16.07
CA GLY A 48 43.11 10.22 -14.62
C GLY A 48 41.97 10.81 -13.80
N GLN A 49 40.88 11.27 -14.43
CA GLN A 49 39.67 11.80 -13.76
C GLN A 49 38.43 10.98 -14.12
N TRP A 50 37.51 10.86 -13.17
CA TRP A 50 36.23 10.18 -13.36
C TRP A 50 35.28 10.98 -14.23
N CYS A 51 34.58 10.29 -15.13
CA CYS A 51 33.55 10.87 -15.98
C CYS A 51 32.37 9.90 -16.16
N GLY A 52 31.16 10.42 -16.37
CA GLY A 52 29.96 9.61 -16.63
C GLY A 52 29.83 9.23 -18.11
N ILE A 53 29.29 8.04 -18.41
CA ILE A 53 29.10 7.54 -19.77
C ILE A 53 27.63 7.72 -20.16
N GLU A 54 27.40 8.43 -21.27
CA GLU A 54 26.07 8.76 -21.77
C GLU A 54 25.40 7.49 -22.36
N PRO A 55 24.17 7.14 -21.94
CA PRO A 55 23.50 5.95 -22.44
C PRO A 55 23.16 6.09 -23.92
N GLU A 56 23.51 5.08 -24.73
CA GLU A 56 23.25 5.06 -26.18
C GLU A 56 21.75 5.25 -26.47
N GLN A 57 21.41 6.30 -27.21
CA GLN A 57 20.04 6.62 -27.59
C GLN A 57 19.67 5.93 -28.91
N PRO A 58 18.57 5.16 -28.98
CA PRO A 58 17.96 4.83 -30.25
C PRO A 58 17.12 6.02 -30.76
N SER A 59 17.30 6.38 -32.03
CA SER A 59 16.47 7.37 -32.72
C SER A 59 15.10 6.77 -33.09
N TYR A 60 13.99 7.45 -32.79
CA TYR A 60 12.99 7.93 -33.77
C TYR A 60 11.78 8.58 -33.06
N ALA A 61 11.40 9.75 -33.56
CA ALA A 61 10.50 10.73 -32.98
C ALA A 61 8.98 10.47 -33.17
N ALA A 62 8.46 9.28 -32.87
CA ALA A 62 7.05 8.96 -33.14
C ALA A 62 6.18 8.67 -31.91
N CYS A 63 6.74 8.79 -30.71
CA CYS A 63 6.08 8.33 -29.51
C CYS A 63 5.57 9.50 -28.67
N TRP A 64 4.26 9.69 -28.76
CA TRP A 64 3.56 10.81 -28.14
C TRP A 64 3.51 10.71 -26.60
N SER A 65 3.76 9.53 -26.02
CA SER A 65 3.72 9.31 -24.57
C SER A 65 5.02 9.75 -23.86
N LEU A 66 6.07 10.09 -24.61
CA LEU A 66 7.30 10.61 -24.03
C LEU A 66 7.18 12.10 -23.68
N PRO A 67 7.88 12.56 -22.61
CA PRO A 67 8.88 11.82 -21.83
C PRO A 67 8.31 10.99 -20.66
N ASP A 68 7.02 11.14 -20.35
CA ASP A 68 6.43 10.66 -19.10
C ASP A 68 6.27 9.13 -19.07
N TYR A 69 6.03 8.53 -20.24
CA TYR A 69 5.87 7.08 -20.39
C TYR A 69 6.57 6.56 -21.65
N PRO A 70 7.23 5.38 -21.58
CA PRO A 70 7.90 4.77 -22.72
C PRO A 70 6.92 4.41 -23.84
N CYS A 71 7.44 3.97 -24.98
CA CYS A 71 6.64 3.56 -26.15
C CYS A 71 6.45 2.07 -26.12
N CYS A 72 5.29 1.58 -26.55
CA CYS A 72 5.09 0.13 -26.62
C CYS A 72 5.83 -0.44 -27.83
N GLU A 73 6.44 -1.61 -27.66
CA GLU A 73 6.99 -2.41 -28.76
C GLU A 73 5.88 -3.20 -29.48
N GLY A 74 4.83 -3.56 -28.75
CA GLY A 74 3.62 -4.21 -29.19
C GLY A 74 2.47 -3.24 -29.49
N THR A 75 1.41 -3.77 -30.09
CA THR A 75 0.24 -3.01 -30.53
C THR A 75 -1.03 -3.35 -29.74
N ASP A 76 -0.88 -4.02 -28.59
CA ASP A 76 -2.01 -4.50 -27.79
C ASP A 76 -2.56 -3.35 -26.93
N VAL A 77 -3.66 -2.76 -27.39
CA VAL A 77 -4.32 -1.64 -26.72
C VAL A 77 -5.08 -2.14 -25.49
N VAL A 78 -4.70 -1.64 -24.31
CA VAL A 78 -5.38 -1.93 -23.05
C VAL A 78 -6.20 -0.74 -22.55
N TYR A 79 -5.93 0.46 -23.07
CA TYR A 79 -6.63 1.69 -22.71
C TYR A 79 -6.48 2.74 -23.81
N SER A 80 -7.50 3.58 -24.03
CA SER A 80 -7.47 4.64 -25.04
C SER A 80 -8.01 5.94 -24.44
N ASP A 81 -7.31 7.05 -24.66
CA ASP A 81 -7.74 8.37 -24.21
C ASP A 81 -7.56 9.44 -25.30
N ALA A 82 -7.67 10.72 -24.92
CA ALA A 82 -7.51 11.84 -25.85
C ALA A 82 -6.06 12.04 -26.34
N SER A 83 -5.08 11.40 -25.70
CA SER A 83 -3.65 11.48 -26.02
C SER A 83 -3.24 10.38 -27.00
N GLY A 84 -3.83 9.19 -26.88
CA GLY A 84 -3.68 8.09 -27.82
C GLY A 84 -4.03 6.73 -27.22
N ASP A 85 -3.61 5.67 -27.93
CA ASP A 85 -3.79 4.29 -27.48
C ASP A 85 -2.63 3.86 -26.59
N TRP A 86 -2.94 3.26 -25.45
CA TRP A 86 -1.99 2.84 -24.44
C TRP A 86 -1.89 1.33 -24.36
N GLY A 87 -0.67 0.84 -24.16
CA GLY A 87 -0.34 -0.55 -23.86
C GLY A 87 0.32 -0.67 -22.49
N VAL A 88 0.50 -1.90 -22.03
CA VAL A 88 1.27 -2.20 -20.82
C VAL A 88 2.26 -3.30 -21.11
N GLU A 89 3.54 -2.99 -20.98
CA GLU A 89 4.66 -3.90 -21.25
C GLU A 89 5.60 -3.93 -20.05
N ASN A 90 6.03 -5.13 -19.64
CA ASN A 90 6.84 -5.35 -18.45
C ASN A 90 6.28 -4.66 -17.18
N GLY A 91 4.95 -4.53 -17.10
CA GLY A 91 4.25 -3.90 -15.97
C GLY A 91 4.29 -2.37 -15.95
N GLN A 92 4.76 -1.72 -17.02
CA GLN A 92 4.80 -0.27 -17.16
C GLN A 92 3.88 0.20 -18.29
N TRP A 93 3.25 1.36 -18.09
CA TRP A 93 2.43 2.01 -19.11
C TRP A 93 3.30 2.51 -20.26
N CYS A 94 2.84 2.29 -21.48
CA CYS A 94 3.51 2.77 -22.66
C CYS A 94 2.51 3.29 -23.71
N GLY A 95 2.94 4.27 -24.52
CA GLY A 95 2.14 4.78 -25.63
C GLY A 95 2.30 3.92 -26.87
N ILE A 96 1.19 3.45 -27.44
CA ILE A 96 1.16 2.68 -28.68
C ILE A 96 1.28 3.65 -29.84
N VAL A 97 2.21 3.32 -30.74
CA VAL A 97 2.42 4.04 -31.99
C VAL A 97 1.88 3.16 -33.12
N GLU A 98 0.99 3.72 -33.95
CA GLU A 98 0.45 2.98 -35.10
C GLU A 98 1.56 2.67 -36.10
N THR A 99 2.19 1.50 -35.98
CA THR A 99 3.11 1.01 -37.01
C THR A 99 2.29 0.49 -38.18
N LYS A 100 2.36 1.17 -39.34
CA LYS A 100 1.86 0.63 -40.61
C LYS A 100 2.47 -0.75 -40.85
N VAL A 101 1.63 -1.77 -40.71
CA VAL A 101 1.93 -3.18 -40.99
C VAL A 101 2.51 -3.29 -42.39
N THR A 102 3.78 -3.69 -42.49
CA THR A 102 4.30 -4.32 -43.70
C THR A 102 4.49 -5.79 -43.41
N THR A 103 3.47 -6.55 -43.77
CA THR A 103 3.42 -8.01 -43.82
C THR A 103 4.67 -8.57 -44.49
N THR A 104 5.43 -9.45 -43.83
CA THR A 104 6.22 -10.45 -44.54
C THR A 104 6.24 -11.78 -43.80
N THR A 105 5.80 -12.77 -44.57
CA THR A 105 5.49 -14.18 -44.37
C THR A 105 6.58 -15.02 -43.68
N LYS A 106 6.09 -15.96 -42.86
CA LYS A 106 6.73 -17.17 -42.30
C LYS A 106 7.94 -17.71 -43.07
N LYS A 107 8.95 -18.17 -42.31
CA LYS A 107 9.58 -19.47 -42.59
C LYS A 107 10.04 -20.17 -41.32
N THR A 108 9.34 -21.27 -41.04
CA THR A 108 9.67 -22.36 -40.12
C THR A 108 11.09 -22.86 -40.34
N THR A 109 11.86 -23.05 -39.27
CA THR A 109 12.89 -24.10 -39.21
C THR A 109 12.85 -24.72 -37.82
N VAL A 110 12.57 -26.03 -37.80
CA VAL A 110 12.65 -26.90 -36.64
C VAL A 110 14.10 -27.29 -36.47
N GLU A 111 14.67 -27.09 -35.29
CA GLU A 111 15.84 -27.85 -34.86
C GLU A 111 15.67 -28.34 -33.43
N LYS A 112 15.98 -29.62 -33.29
CA LYS A 112 15.64 -30.52 -32.19
C LYS A 112 16.97 -31.11 -31.74
N THR A 113 17.43 -30.83 -30.52
CA THR A 113 18.38 -31.75 -29.87
C THR A 113 18.43 -31.62 -28.35
N THR A 114 17.90 -32.68 -27.72
CA THR A 114 18.45 -33.45 -26.59
C THR A 114 18.71 -32.77 -25.25
N GLU A 115 17.82 -33.12 -24.32
CA GLU A 115 18.11 -33.30 -22.90
C GLU A 115 19.31 -34.25 -22.67
N LYS A 116 20.12 -33.91 -21.66
CA LYS A 116 20.95 -34.89 -20.96
C LYS A 116 20.84 -34.65 -19.45
N SER A 117 20.15 -35.58 -18.80
CA SER A 117 20.05 -35.75 -17.36
C SER A 117 21.34 -36.36 -16.80
N SER A 118 21.80 -35.87 -15.64
CA SER A 118 22.65 -36.63 -14.72
C SER A 118 22.33 -36.26 -13.27
N SER A 119 21.81 -37.23 -12.52
CA SER A 119 21.84 -37.31 -11.05
C SER A 119 23.29 -37.61 -10.58
N SER A 120 23.75 -37.55 -9.32
CA SER A 120 23.15 -37.39 -7.99
C SER A 120 24.28 -37.14 -6.94
N GLN A 121 23.96 -36.40 -5.85
CA GLN A 121 24.45 -36.54 -4.46
C GLN A 121 25.93 -36.22 -4.08
N PRO A 122 26.28 -36.06 -2.77
CA PRO A 122 26.00 -34.91 -1.90
C PRO A 122 27.30 -34.31 -1.28
N THR A 123 27.35 -33.00 -1.00
CA THR A 123 28.45 -32.46 -0.18
C THR A 123 27.96 -31.39 0.80
N LYS A 124 28.06 -31.72 2.09
CA LYS A 124 27.91 -30.77 3.20
C LYS A 124 29.09 -29.80 3.20
N THR A 125 28.83 -28.51 3.12
CA THR A 125 29.77 -27.48 3.58
C THR A 125 28.99 -26.32 4.22
N GLN A 126 29.63 -25.72 5.22
CA GLN A 126 29.04 -25.00 6.34
C GLN A 126 28.51 -23.59 6.00
N ASN A 127 27.49 -23.19 6.77
CA ASN A 127 26.95 -21.83 6.90
C ASN A 127 28.01 -20.73 7.02
N LYS A 128 27.83 -19.65 6.25
CA LYS A 128 28.03 -18.25 6.65
C LYS A 128 27.53 -17.31 5.55
N GLY A 129 26.58 -16.43 5.88
CA GLY A 129 26.39 -15.16 5.17
C GLY A 129 25.02 -14.96 4.51
N SER A 130 24.15 -14.26 5.25
CA SER A 130 23.15 -13.28 4.77
C SER A 130 22.25 -13.68 3.60
N TYR A 131 21.10 -14.27 3.91
CA TYR A 131 19.94 -14.19 3.01
C TYR A 131 19.31 -12.82 3.20
N THR A 132 19.48 -11.92 2.22
CA THR A 132 18.58 -10.78 2.08
C THR A 132 17.30 -11.32 1.44
N MET A 133 16.26 -11.54 2.25
CA MET A 133 14.93 -11.79 1.70
C MET A 133 14.54 -10.54 0.92
N LYS A 134 14.29 -10.67 -0.38
CA LYS A 134 13.55 -9.63 -1.10
C LYS A 134 12.16 -9.57 -0.47
N PRO A 135 11.68 -8.40 -0.01
CA PRO A 135 10.30 -8.25 0.41
C PRO A 135 9.40 -8.70 -0.74
N PHE A 136 8.47 -9.60 -0.41
CA PHE A 136 7.38 -9.95 -1.30
C PHE A 136 6.49 -8.71 -1.44
N GLU A 137 6.44 -8.12 -2.64
CA GLU A 137 5.41 -7.14 -2.98
C GLU A 137 4.13 -7.88 -3.37
N ALA A 138 3.32 -8.20 -2.35
CA ALA A 138 1.98 -8.70 -2.55
C ALA A 138 1.11 -7.58 -3.11
N LYS A 139 1.03 -7.45 -4.43
CA LYS A 139 -0.16 -6.81 -5.02
C LYS A 139 -1.31 -7.78 -4.82
N CYS A 140 -2.09 -7.57 -3.75
CA CYS A 140 -3.46 -8.03 -3.69
C CYS A 140 -4.20 -7.35 -4.84
N THR A 141 -4.16 -7.92 -6.05
CA THR A 141 -5.19 -7.63 -7.03
C THR A 141 -6.48 -8.07 -6.40
N VAL A 142 -7.24 -7.09 -5.95
CA VAL A 142 -8.59 -7.21 -5.41
C VAL A 142 -9.39 -8.01 -6.42
N ASN A 143 -9.60 -9.29 -6.13
CA ASN A 143 -10.64 -10.05 -6.80
C ASN A 143 -11.80 -10.13 -5.80
N THR A 144 -12.42 -8.97 -5.54
CA THR A 144 -13.76 -8.91 -4.92
C THR A 144 -14.78 -9.66 -5.76
N ASP A 145 -14.44 -10.01 -7.00
CA ASP A 145 -15.41 -10.53 -7.95
C ASP A 145 -15.54 -12.05 -7.91
N GLN A 146 -14.72 -12.79 -7.13
CA GLN A 146 -14.91 -14.25 -6.95
C GLN A 146 -14.42 -14.82 -5.62
N THR A 147 -14.93 -14.31 -4.51
CA THR A 147 -15.39 -15.22 -3.45
C THR A 147 -16.90 -15.08 -3.44
N ASP A 148 -17.65 -16.09 -3.89
CA ASP A 148 -19.11 -16.06 -4.12
C ASP A 148 -19.96 -15.90 -2.81
N CYS A 149 -19.32 -15.41 -1.74
CA CYS A 149 -19.92 -15.01 -0.49
C CYS A 149 -20.47 -13.60 -0.59
N VAL A 150 -21.54 -13.38 0.14
CA VAL A 150 -22.34 -12.16 0.09
C VAL A 150 -21.73 -11.13 1.04
N GLU A 151 -21.53 -9.90 0.55
CA GLU A 151 -21.03 -8.77 1.34
C GLU A 151 -21.94 -8.48 2.55
N ALA A 152 -21.42 -7.76 3.56
CA ALA A 152 -22.21 -7.32 4.69
C ALA A 152 -23.43 -6.53 4.23
N TRP A 153 -24.54 -6.74 4.93
CA TRP A 153 -25.82 -6.08 4.71
C TRP A 153 -26.51 -6.44 3.40
N LYS A 154 -25.96 -7.36 2.60
CA LYS A 154 -26.58 -7.85 1.35
C LYS A 154 -27.36 -9.15 1.60
N GLN A 155 -28.34 -9.40 0.75
CA GLN A 155 -29.22 -10.57 0.85
C GLN A 155 -28.43 -11.87 0.60
N CYS A 156 -28.42 -12.74 1.60
CA CYS A 156 -27.76 -14.05 1.55
C CYS A 156 -28.74 -15.21 1.46
N GLY A 157 -30.05 -14.97 1.67
CA GLY A 157 -31.08 -16.00 1.61
C GLY A 157 -32.50 -15.48 1.81
N GLY A 158 -33.43 -16.41 1.99
CA GLY A 158 -34.86 -16.15 2.18
C GLY A 158 -35.72 -16.39 0.92
N SER A 159 -37.03 -16.52 1.10
CA SER A 159 -38.04 -16.72 0.02
C SER A 159 -37.67 -17.78 -1.02
N GLY A 160 -37.18 -18.94 -0.57
CA GLY A 160 -36.80 -20.05 -1.47
C GLY A 160 -35.43 -19.92 -2.14
N MET A 161 -34.66 -18.87 -1.83
CA MET A 161 -33.25 -18.76 -2.19
C MET A 161 -32.40 -19.70 -1.33
N THR A 162 -31.49 -20.44 -1.97
CA THR A 162 -30.45 -21.20 -1.26
C THR A 162 -29.55 -20.23 -0.52
N GLU A 163 -29.34 -20.46 0.78
CA GLU A 163 -28.45 -19.63 1.59
C GLU A 163 -27.03 -19.67 1.05
N LYS A 164 -26.47 -18.49 0.78
CA LYS A 164 -25.07 -18.28 0.40
C LYS A 164 -24.21 -18.06 1.64
N CYS A 165 -22.92 -18.31 1.51
CA CYS A 165 -21.94 -17.88 2.51
C CYS A 165 -21.91 -16.35 2.60
N CYS A 166 -21.41 -15.85 3.73
CA CYS A 166 -21.29 -14.42 4.02
C CYS A 166 -19.83 -14.04 4.21
N GLN A 167 -19.50 -12.78 3.92
CA GLN A 167 -18.15 -12.24 4.12
C GLN A 167 -17.63 -12.48 5.55
N ALA A 168 -16.31 -12.51 5.71
CA ALA A 168 -15.66 -12.78 7.00
C ALA A 168 -16.18 -11.86 8.14
N GLY A 169 -16.49 -12.44 9.30
CA GLY A 169 -17.06 -11.73 10.46
C GLY A 169 -18.58 -11.52 10.40
N THR A 170 -19.27 -12.08 9.41
CA THR A 170 -20.73 -12.01 9.28
C THR A 170 -21.36 -13.39 9.09
N SER A 171 -22.66 -13.49 9.34
CA SER A 171 -23.45 -14.72 9.11
C SER A 171 -24.80 -14.40 8.48
N CYS A 172 -25.36 -15.38 7.75
CA CYS A 172 -26.63 -15.22 7.08
C CYS A 172 -27.79 -15.26 8.10
N LYS A 173 -28.33 -14.09 8.43
CA LYS A 173 -29.34 -13.89 9.47
C LYS A 173 -30.60 -13.25 8.92
N GLY A 174 -31.75 -13.57 9.51
CA GLY A 174 -33.04 -12.97 9.15
C GLY A 174 -34.20 -13.96 9.26
N SER A 175 -35.30 -13.60 8.61
CA SER A 175 -36.53 -14.40 8.58
C SER A 175 -36.54 -15.40 7.42
N GLU A 176 -37.52 -16.29 7.38
CA GLU A 176 -37.72 -17.20 6.22
C GLU A 176 -37.96 -16.44 4.92
N GLY A 177 -38.55 -15.23 4.98
CA GLY A 177 -38.81 -14.39 3.81
C GLY A 177 -37.58 -13.62 3.29
N TYR A 178 -36.65 -13.26 4.17
CA TYR A 178 -35.46 -12.48 3.82
C TYR A 178 -34.36 -12.67 4.86
N LYS A 179 -33.16 -12.99 4.39
CA LYS A 179 -31.93 -13.08 5.18
C LYS A 179 -30.82 -12.25 4.54
N GLN A 180 -29.99 -11.61 5.36
CA GLN A 180 -28.83 -10.84 4.92
C GLN A 180 -27.60 -11.18 5.77
N CYS A 181 -26.42 -10.86 5.25
CA CYS A 181 -25.18 -11.02 6.00
C CYS A 181 -25.08 -9.94 7.08
N GLU A 182 -25.18 -10.34 8.34
CA GLU A 182 -25.10 -9.43 9.48
C GLU A 182 -23.86 -9.72 10.33
N PRO A 183 -23.26 -8.69 10.97
CA PRO A 183 -22.18 -8.85 11.93
C PRO A 183 -22.44 -9.98 12.94
N ASP A 184 -21.47 -10.86 13.13
CA ASP A 184 -21.56 -11.95 14.10
C ASP A 184 -20.21 -12.24 14.73
N VAL A 185 -20.10 -12.01 16.03
CA VAL A 185 -18.90 -12.28 16.83
C VAL A 185 -18.55 -13.77 16.92
N ASN A 186 -19.52 -14.64 16.64
CA ASN A 186 -19.35 -16.08 16.57
C ASN A 186 -19.23 -16.58 15.13
N ALA A 187 -19.40 -15.71 14.12
CA ALA A 187 -19.07 -16.11 12.77
C ALA A 187 -17.60 -16.50 12.75
N GLU A 188 -17.36 -17.63 12.12
CA GLU A 188 -16.02 -18.08 11.87
C GLU A 188 -15.29 -17.03 11.05
N LEU A 189 -14.24 -16.47 11.64
CA LEU A 189 -13.13 -15.90 10.89
C LEU A 189 -12.23 -17.08 10.54
N ARG A 190 -12.80 -18.11 9.92
CA ARG A 190 -12.02 -19.31 9.64
C ARG A 190 -11.31 -19.12 8.32
N PRO A 191 -10.12 -19.73 8.23
CA PRO A 191 -9.56 -20.10 6.97
C PRO A 191 -10.62 -20.71 6.09
N ALA A 192 -10.71 -20.30 4.83
CA ALA A 192 -11.67 -20.87 3.92
C ALA A 192 -11.54 -22.40 3.98
N THR A 193 -12.58 -23.06 4.48
CA THR A 193 -12.64 -24.52 4.59
C THR A 193 -13.47 -25.06 3.44
N GLY A 194 -13.09 -26.21 2.90
CA GLY A 194 -13.73 -26.77 1.71
C GLY A 194 -12.97 -26.44 0.43
N LYS A 195 -13.67 -25.85 -0.54
CA LYS A 195 -13.15 -25.59 -1.89
C LYS A 195 -13.22 -24.11 -2.22
N GLY A 196 -12.25 -23.61 -2.97
CA GLY A 196 -12.24 -22.25 -3.48
C GLY A 196 -13.22 -22.02 -4.61
N PRO A 197 -13.30 -20.78 -5.13
CA PRO A 197 -14.21 -20.38 -6.21
C PRO A 197 -14.17 -21.30 -7.44
N HIS A 198 -13.05 -22.00 -7.68
CA HIS A 198 -12.90 -22.92 -8.82
C HIS A 198 -13.15 -24.39 -8.44
N GLY A 199 -13.68 -24.64 -7.25
CA GLY A 199 -14.02 -25.97 -6.77
C GLY A 199 -12.82 -26.84 -6.39
N GLN A 200 -11.61 -26.27 -6.32
CA GLN A 200 -10.43 -26.97 -5.80
C GLN A 200 -10.28 -26.75 -4.31
N LYS A 201 -9.64 -27.69 -3.61
CA LYS A 201 -9.34 -27.53 -2.18
C LYS A 201 -8.48 -26.26 -2.00
N TRP A 202 -8.67 -25.55 -0.90
CA TRP A 202 -7.72 -24.52 -0.46
C TRP A 202 -6.37 -25.13 -0.07
N CYS A 203 -5.26 -24.51 -0.47
CA CYS A 203 -3.92 -24.94 -0.09
C CYS A 203 -3.76 -24.92 1.45
N ASP A 204 -3.03 -25.90 1.96
CA ASP A 204 -2.62 -25.99 3.36
C ASP A 204 -1.49 -24.99 3.65
N THR A 205 -0.70 -24.62 2.64
CA THR A 205 0.38 -23.63 2.69
C THR A 205 0.09 -22.42 1.80
N CYS A 206 0.89 -21.37 1.96
CA CYS A 206 0.79 -20.14 1.18
C CYS A 206 1.74 -20.07 -0.01
N THR A 207 2.25 -21.22 -0.47
CA THR A 207 3.21 -21.28 -1.58
C THR A 207 2.49 -21.12 -2.92
N VAL A 208 2.63 -19.95 -3.54
CA VAL A 208 2.09 -19.68 -4.87
C VAL A 208 2.95 -20.39 -5.92
N TYR A 209 2.30 -21.26 -6.69
CA TYR A 209 2.91 -21.97 -7.82
C TYR A 209 2.53 -21.33 -9.16
N ASN A 210 1.32 -20.77 -9.27
CA ASN A 210 0.83 -20.13 -10.49
C ASN A 210 -0.18 -19.03 -10.19
N VAL A 211 -0.38 -18.12 -11.14
CA VAL A 211 -1.45 -17.12 -11.15
C VAL A 211 -2.26 -17.32 -12.43
N GLN A 212 -3.56 -17.55 -12.31
CA GLN A 212 -4.45 -17.76 -13.46
C GLN A 212 -5.78 -17.06 -13.21
N ASP A 213 -6.25 -16.29 -14.20
CA ASP A 213 -7.52 -15.55 -14.17
C ASP A 213 -7.68 -14.63 -12.95
N GLY A 214 -6.55 -14.13 -12.40
CA GLY A 214 -6.53 -13.30 -11.19
C GLY A 214 -6.56 -14.06 -9.86
N PHE A 215 -6.42 -15.40 -9.89
CA PHE A 215 -6.36 -16.25 -8.69
C PHE A 215 -4.98 -16.82 -8.47
N LEU A 216 -4.58 -16.89 -7.20
CA LEU A 216 -3.36 -17.55 -6.78
C LEU A 216 -3.60 -19.06 -6.62
N TRP A 217 -2.72 -19.86 -7.21
CA TRP A 217 -2.79 -21.31 -7.22
C TRP A 217 -1.55 -21.90 -6.57
N GLY A 218 -1.74 -22.92 -5.73
CA GLY A 218 -0.67 -23.72 -5.18
C GLY A 218 -0.74 -25.15 -5.68
N TRP A 219 0.28 -25.93 -5.33
CA TRP A 219 0.38 -27.33 -5.69
C TRP A 219 0.86 -28.16 -4.51
N GLU A 220 -0.01 -29.01 -3.99
CA GLU A 220 0.23 -29.77 -2.76
C GLU A 220 -0.27 -31.20 -2.92
N ASP A 221 0.47 -32.18 -2.40
CA ASP A 221 0.11 -33.60 -2.47
C ASP A 221 -0.23 -34.09 -3.89
N GLY A 222 0.43 -33.54 -4.92
CA GLY A 222 0.21 -33.95 -6.31
C GLY A 222 -1.07 -33.42 -6.95
N ARG A 223 -1.72 -32.40 -6.36
CA ARG A 223 -2.94 -31.77 -6.88
C ARG A 223 -2.84 -30.24 -6.81
N ALA A 224 -3.55 -29.59 -7.74
CA ALA A 224 -3.78 -28.16 -7.66
C ALA A 224 -4.65 -27.82 -6.45
N CYS A 225 -4.32 -26.71 -5.80
CA CYS A 225 -5.10 -26.12 -4.72
C CYS A 225 -5.19 -24.60 -4.92
N GLU A 226 -6.23 -23.99 -4.38
CA GLU A 226 -6.41 -22.53 -4.46
C GLU A 226 -5.72 -21.88 -3.25
N ILE A 227 -4.94 -20.83 -3.46
CA ILE A 227 -4.26 -20.12 -2.37
C ILE A 227 -5.26 -19.18 -1.72
N LYS A 228 -5.27 -19.19 -0.39
CA LYS A 228 -6.13 -18.33 0.43
C LYS A 228 -5.55 -16.92 0.45
N MET A 229 -5.75 -16.18 -0.65
CA MET A 229 -5.11 -14.88 -0.93
C MET A 229 -5.06 -13.93 0.27
N CYS A 230 -6.09 -13.89 1.10
CA CYS A 230 -6.21 -12.91 2.17
C CYS A 230 -5.70 -13.45 3.53
N GLU A 231 -5.68 -14.75 3.71
CA GLU A 231 -5.17 -15.41 4.94
C GLU A 231 -3.68 -15.69 4.84
N CYS A 232 -3.21 -15.94 3.62
CA CYS A 232 -1.81 -16.03 3.27
C CYS A 232 -1.11 -14.67 3.21
N ASN A 233 -1.86 -13.59 3.40
CA ASN A 233 -1.37 -12.22 3.59
C ASN A 233 -1.55 -11.76 5.04
N ASP A 234 -1.66 -12.67 6.01
CA ASP A 234 -1.44 -12.29 7.40
C ASP A 234 0.00 -11.77 7.53
N ILE A 235 0.15 -10.44 7.62
CA ILE A 235 1.46 -9.76 7.60
C ILE A 235 2.29 -10.18 8.80
N LEU A 236 1.64 -10.66 9.86
CA LEU A 236 2.29 -11.17 11.05
C LEU A 236 2.61 -12.67 10.96
N ASN A 237 2.08 -13.39 9.95
CA ASN A 237 2.37 -14.80 9.69
C ASN A 237 3.20 -14.99 8.41
N THR A 238 4.52 -15.00 8.56
CA THR A 238 5.42 -15.23 7.41
C THR A 238 5.54 -16.71 7.02
N ASP A 239 5.09 -17.66 7.86
CA ASP A 239 5.16 -19.11 7.65
C ASP A 239 3.82 -19.78 8.01
N TYR A 240 2.88 -19.83 7.05
CA TYR A 240 1.61 -20.54 7.25
C TYR A 240 1.84 -22.06 7.27
N THR A 241 1.97 -22.63 8.47
CA THR A 241 1.94 -24.09 8.68
C THR A 241 0.71 -24.50 9.48
N THR A 242 0.04 -25.56 9.06
CA THR A 242 -1.29 -25.96 9.60
C THR A 242 -1.26 -26.53 11.02
N TRP A 243 -0.08 -26.74 11.61
CA TRP A 243 0.10 -27.39 12.93
C TRP A 243 0.60 -26.45 14.05
N GLU A 244 1.02 -25.22 13.74
CA GLU A 244 1.53 -24.23 14.73
C GLU A 244 0.83 -22.86 14.62
N HIS A 245 -0.46 -22.84 14.27
CA HIS A 245 -1.19 -21.60 14.08
C HIS A 245 -1.70 -21.02 15.41
N GLU A 246 -0.93 -20.10 16.03
CA GLU A 246 -1.43 -19.26 17.14
C GLU A 246 -2.12 -18.02 16.59
N TYR A 247 -3.44 -18.08 16.44
CA TYR A 247 -4.27 -16.93 16.11
C TYR A 247 -4.98 -16.40 17.37
N PRO A 248 -5.07 -15.08 17.61
CA PRO A 248 -4.59 -13.97 16.79
C PRO A 248 -3.07 -13.76 16.94
N ILE A 249 -2.42 -13.36 15.84
CA ILE A 249 -0.98 -13.06 15.85
C ILE A 249 -0.76 -11.60 16.25
N GLY A 250 0.11 -11.41 17.24
CA GLY A 250 0.46 -10.12 17.83
C GLY A 250 0.99 -10.31 19.24
N LYS A 251 2.14 -9.72 19.57
CA LYS A 251 2.81 -9.93 20.88
C LYS A 251 2.28 -9.02 21.97
N LYS A 252 1.77 -7.84 21.61
CA LYS A 252 1.36 -6.81 22.56
C LYS A 252 -0.15 -6.64 22.51
N LYS A 253 -0.79 -6.58 23.68
CA LYS A 253 -2.21 -6.25 23.79
C LYS A 253 -2.42 -4.75 23.74
N GLY A 254 -3.52 -4.33 23.15
CA GLY A 254 -3.95 -2.94 23.16
C GLY A 254 -5.45 -2.79 22.94
N ASN A 255 -5.88 -1.54 22.95
CA ASN A 255 -7.27 -1.14 22.76
C ASN A 255 -7.36 -0.18 21.59
N THR A 256 -8.55 -0.06 21.01
CA THR A 256 -8.80 0.90 19.94
C THR A 256 -9.96 1.81 20.26
N THR A 257 -9.91 3.01 19.68
CA THR A 257 -11.08 3.88 19.48
C THR A 257 -11.15 4.29 18.02
N ARG A 258 -12.01 5.25 17.72
CA ARG A 258 -12.20 5.83 16.39
C ARG A 258 -12.36 7.34 16.52
N TYR A 259 -11.76 8.08 15.60
CA TYR A 259 -11.90 9.53 15.54
C TYR A 259 -11.71 10.08 14.13
N TRP A 260 -12.21 11.29 13.91
CA TRP A 260 -11.84 12.15 12.80
C TRP A 260 -12.15 13.59 13.16
N ASP A 261 -11.14 14.32 13.63
CA ASP A 261 -11.27 15.68 14.15
C ASP A 261 -10.87 16.78 13.16
N CYS A 262 -10.39 16.36 11.98
CA CYS A 262 -9.85 17.18 10.90
C CYS A 262 -8.58 17.97 11.25
N CYS A 263 -8.03 17.81 12.46
CA CYS A 263 -6.86 18.56 12.89
C CYS A 263 -5.62 18.18 12.07
N LYS A 264 -4.66 19.11 11.99
CA LYS A 264 -3.31 18.75 11.60
C LYS A 264 -2.79 17.66 12.55
N PRO A 265 -2.35 16.50 12.06
CA PRO A 265 -1.90 15.42 12.93
C PRO A 265 -0.52 15.74 13.53
N SER A 266 -0.22 15.23 14.72
CA SER A 266 0.94 15.67 15.49
C SER A 266 2.27 15.34 14.81
N CYS A 267 2.37 14.22 14.07
CA CYS A 267 3.57 13.85 13.31
C CYS A 267 3.77 14.69 12.04
N SER A 268 2.87 15.64 11.71
CA SER A 268 3.09 16.65 10.66
C SER A 268 3.97 17.82 11.11
N TRP A 269 4.31 17.90 12.40
CA TRP A 269 5.26 18.89 12.90
C TRP A 269 6.71 18.44 12.66
N PRO A 270 7.61 19.35 12.25
CA PRO A 270 9.03 19.07 12.18
C PRO A 270 9.60 18.61 13.53
N GLU A 271 10.69 17.84 13.47
CA GLU A 271 11.48 17.42 14.64
C GLU A 271 10.76 16.52 15.66
N LYS A 272 9.56 16.03 15.34
CA LYS A 272 8.84 15.06 16.17
C LYS A 272 9.47 13.68 16.20
N ALA A 273 10.02 13.25 15.07
CA ALA A 273 10.75 12.00 14.91
C ALA A 273 11.81 12.13 13.80
N LEU A 274 12.73 11.17 13.73
CA LEU A 274 13.71 11.10 12.64
C LEU A 274 13.05 10.43 11.42
N VAL A 275 12.60 11.26 10.47
CA VAL A 275 11.81 10.81 9.32
C VAL A 275 12.33 11.35 7.98
N SER A 276 11.85 10.82 6.86
CA SER A 276 12.06 11.36 5.50
C SER A 276 11.57 12.81 5.39
N GLN A 277 10.32 13.04 5.79
CA GLN A 277 9.65 14.32 5.98
C GLN A 277 8.51 14.12 6.99
N PRO A 278 8.01 15.16 7.68
CA PRO A 278 6.82 15.04 8.52
C PRO A 278 5.60 14.56 7.71
N VAL A 279 4.60 14.03 8.40
CA VAL A 279 3.34 13.59 7.74
C VAL A 279 2.75 14.74 6.92
N GLN A 280 2.42 14.46 5.66
CA GLN A 280 1.82 15.43 4.76
C GLN A 280 0.52 15.98 5.36
N GLN A 281 0.40 17.29 5.40
CA GLN A 281 -0.79 18.01 5.83
C GLN A 281 -1.41 18.75 4.64
N CYS A 282 -2.72 19.00 4.67
CA CYS A 282 -3.44 19.58 3.54
C CYS A 282 -4.13 20.89 3.92
N LYS A 283 -4.46 21.68 2.89
CA LYS A 283 -5.33 22.85 3.04
C LYS A 283 -6.74 22.44 3.43
N LYS A 284 -7.63 23.42 3.59
CA LYS A 284 -9.04 23.24 3.93
C LYS A 284 -9.79 22.29 2.97
N ASP A 285 -9.40 22.23 1.70
CA ASP A 285 -9.97 21.27 0.74
C ASP A 285 -9.63 19.80 1.07
N GLY A 286 -8.66 19.57 1.97
CA GLY A 286 -8.18 18.24 2.37
C GLY A 286 -7.36 17.51 1.29
N ILE A 287 -7.10 18.18 0.15
CA ILE A 287 -6.45 17.58 -1.03
C ILE A 287 -5.15 18.30 -1.34
N THR A 288 -5.14 19.64 -1.32
CA THR A 288 -3.97 20.43 -1.70
C THR A 288 -2.90 20.34 -0.61
N PRO A 289 -1.71 19.76 -0.92
CA PRO A 289 -0.63 19.65 0.05
C PRO A 289 -0.11 21.01 0.51
N ILE A 290 0.23 21.13 1.79
CA ILE A 290 0.97 22.26 2.34
C ILE A 290 2.43 21.84 2.52
N THR A 291 3.35 22.57 1.88
CA THR A 291 4.79 22.31 1.97
C THR A 291 5.45 22.94 3.21
N ASN A 292 4.82 23.97 3.79
CA ASN A 292 5.26 24.56 5.05
C ASN A 292 4.77 23.71 6.23
N PHE A 293 5.57 22.74 6.68
CA PHE A 293 5.26 21.89 7.83
C PHE A 293 5.11 22.66 9.16
N ASN A 294 5.49 23.94 9.24
CA ASN A 294 5.22 24.80 10.39
C ASN A 294 3.85 25.51 10.33
N ALA A 295 3.05 25.29 9.29
CA ALA A 295 1.71 25.86 9.19
C ALA A 295 0.85 25.43 10.39
N LYS A 296 0.11 26.40 10.94
CA LYS A 296 -0.72 26.23 12.13
C LYS A 296 -1.90 25.30 11.84
N SER A 297 -2.27 24.48 12.82
CA SER A 297 -3.43 23.57 12.71
C SER A 297 -4.74 24.35 12.56
N GLY A 298 -5.65 23.86 11.73
CA GLY A 298 -7.02 24.37 11.61
C GLY A 298 -7.78 24.33 12.94
N CYS A 299 -7.47 23.36 13.81
CA CYS A 299 -8.01 23.28 15.17
C CYS A 299 -7.55 24.40 16.10
N GLU A 300 -6.54 25.17 15.68
CA GLU A 300 -6.03 26.34 16.39
C GLU A 300 -6.22 27.64 15.58
N GLY A 301 -7.11 27.62 14.58
CA GLY A 301 -7.38 28.75 13.69
C GLY A 301 -6.33 28.95 12.58
N GLY A 302 -5.58 27.91 12.23
CA GLY A 302 -4.66 27.88 11.09
C GLY A 302 -5.27 27.34 9.80
N GLU A 303 -4.42 27.03 8.83
CA GLU A 303 -4.82 26.57 7.48
C GLU A 303 -4.53 25.08 7.22
N SER A 304 -3.93 24.39 8.18
CA SER A 304 -3.47 23.01 8.04
C SER A 304 -4.45 22.00 8.65
N PHE A 305 -4.87 21.03 7.85
CA PHE A 305 -5.79 19.95 8.22
C PHE A 305 -5.18 18.59 7.85
N MET A 306 -5.78 17.49 8.32
CA MET A 306 -5.42 16.17 7.80
C MET A 306 -5.80 16.05 6.32
N CYS A 307 -5.02 15.27 5.56
CA CYS A 307 -5.32 14.99 4.16
C CYS A 307 -6.37 13.88 4.02
N LEU A 308 -7.26 13.99 3.04
CA LEU A 308 -8.36 13.02 2.86
C LEU A 308 -7.88 11.65 2.36
N ASN A 309 -6.69 11.57 1.74
CA ASN A 309 -6.05 10.31 1.40
C ASN A 309 -5.44 9.59 2.62
N GLN A 310 -5.51 10.17 3.82
CA GLN A 310 -5.09 9.55 5.09
C GLN A 310 -6.28 8.93 5.84
N GLN A 311 -7.16 8.28 5.07
CA GLN A 311 -8.34 7.55 5.53
C GLN A 311 -8.15 6.04 5.39
N PRO A 312 -8.93 5.19 6.07
CA PRO A 312 -8.80 3.74 6.02
C PRO A 312 -9.52 3.15 4.80
N TRP A 313 -9.03 2.00 4.33
CA TRP A 313 -9.67 1.25 3.26
C TRP A 313 -9.43 -0.24 3.40
N ALA A 314 -10.35 -1.02 2.85
CA ALA A 314 -10.22 -2.47 2.79
C ALA A 314 -9.26 -2.86 1.66
N VAL A 315 -8.30 -3.73 1.97
CA VAL A 315 -7.44 -4.41 1.00
C VAL A 315 -8.07 -5.74 0.59
N SER A 316 -8.73 -6.40 1.55
CA SER A 316 -9.51 -7.63 1.37
C SER A 316 -10.60 -7.73 2.44
N GLU A 317 -11.35 -8.84 2.50
CA GLU A 317 -12.31 -9.07 3.60
C GLU A 317 -11.66 -9.16 4.99
N VAL A 318 -10.37 -9.49 5.09
CA VAL A 318 -9.69 -9.70 6.39
C VAL A 318 -8.50 -8.78 6.61
N LEU A 319 -8.07 -8.01 5.60
CA LEU A 319 -6.99 -7.02 5.70
C LEU A 319 -7.49 -5.63 5.31
N SER A 320 -7.14 -4.63 6.12
CA SER A 320 -7.29 -3.21 5.79
C SER A 320 -5.98 -2.47 5.99
N TYR A 321 -5.89 -1.30 5.36
CA TYR A 321 -4.87 -0.31 5.64
C TYR A 321 -5.53 0.97 6.16
N GLY A 322 -4.78 1.73 6.95
CA GLY A 322 -5.25 3.00 7.46
C GLY A 322 -4.21 3.71 8.30
N TYR A 323 -4.71 4.55 9.19
CA TYR A 323 -3.89 5.47 9.98
C TYR A 323 -4.48 5.60 11.38
N ALA A 324 -3.65 5.94 12.35
CA ALA A 324 -4.09 6.08 13.73
C ALA A 324 -3.32 7.17 14.47
N ALA A 325 -3.96 7.69 15.52
CA ALA A 325 -3.23 8.25 16.64
C ALA A 325 -2.83 7.13 17.59
N ALA A 326 -1.65 7.19 18.21
CA ALA A 326 -1.21 6.16 19.14
C ALA A 326 -0.71 6.71 20.48
N SER A 327 -0.78 5.86 21.49
CA SER A 327 -0.10 5.98 22.79
C SER A 327 0.40 4.59 23.18
N ILE A 328 1.71 4.35 23.06
CA ILE A 328 2.30 3.02 23.21
C ILE A 328 3.17 2.98 24.47
N ALA A 329 2.96 1.97 25.32
CA ALA A 329 3.66 1.86 26.60
C ALA A 329 5.18 1.81 26.41
N GLY A 330 5.89 2.68 27.14
CA GLY A 330 7.35 2.76 27.12
C GLY A 330 7.95 3.41 25.88
N LEU A 331 7.12 3.94 24.97
CA LEU A 331 7.54 4.68 23.78
C LEU A 331 7.12 6.15 23.88
N THR A 332 7.72 6.98 23.04
CA THR A 332 7.40 8.39 22.88
C THR A 332 6.98 8.71 21.44
N GLU A 333 6.55 9.94 21.20
CA GLU A 333 6.20 10.42 19.86
C GLU A 333 7.35 10.26 18.85
N ALA A 334 8.60 10.41 19.29
CA ALA A 334 9.78 10.18 18.46
C ALA A 334 9.95 8.71 18.03
N ASP A 335 9.44 7.79 18.84
CA ASP A 335 9.53 6.36 18.59
C ASP A 335 8.43 5.89 17.66
N TRP A 336 7.17 6.35 17.80
CA TRP A 336 6.06 5.84 16.99
C TRP A 336 5.71 6.64 15.75
N CYS A 337 6.05 7.94 15.68
CA CYS A 337 5.62 8.76 14.54
C CYS A 337 6.10 8.18 13.20
N CYS A 338 5.16 7.94 12.29
CA CYS A 338 5.37 7.36 10.97
C CYS A 338 5.84 5.90 10.94
N ARG A 339 5.85 5.20 12.09
CA ARG A 339 5.96 3.74 12.11
C ARG A 339 4.62 3.08 11.81
N CYS A 340 4.69 1.84 11.36
CA CYS A 340 3.51 1.04 11.06
C CYS A 340 3.36 -0.12 12.02
N TYR A 341 2.10 -0.43 12.33
CA TYR A 341 1.75 -1.53 13.21
C TYR A 341 0.64 -2.34 12.55
N ALA A 342 0.79 -3.65 12.56
CA ALA A 342 -0.29 -4.56 12.19
C ALA A 342 -1.08 -4.88 13.46
N LEU A 343 -2.38 -4.60 13.44
CA LEU A 343 -3.31 -4.80 14.54
C LEU A 343 -4.25 -5.92 14.14
N THR A 344 -4.32 -6.97 14.96
CA THR A 344 -5.27 -8.05 14.83
C THR A 344 -6.34 -7.91 15.91
N PHE A 345 -7.58 -7.65 15.52
CA PHE A 345 -8.68 -7.45 16.48
C PHE A 345 -9.00 -8.75 17.22
N THR A 346 -9.22 -8.67 18.53
CA THR A 346 -9.46 -9.84 19.39
C THR A 346 -10.90 -9.92 19.91
N THR A 347 -11.65 -8.81 19.83
CA THR A 347 -13.05 -8.72 20.24
C THR A 347 -13.89 -7.95 19.22
N GLY A 348 -15.21 -7.96 19.42
CA GLY A 348 -16.17 -7.29 18.55
C GLY A 348 -16.39 -8.00 17.20
N PRO A 349 -17.25 -7.46 16.33
CA PRO A 349 -17.53 -8.05 15.03
C PRO A 349 -16.35 -8.12 14.06
N ALA A 350 -15.40 -7.18 14.17
CA ALA A 350 -14.16 -7.19 13.41
C ALA A 350 -13.09 -8.08 14.03
N LYS A 351 -13.39 -8.81 15.11
CA LYS A 351 -12.49 -9.84 15.67
C LYS A 351 -11.90 -10.64 14.52
N GLY A 352 -10.63 -10.98 14.62
CA GLY A 352 -9.89 -11.74 13.64
C GLY A 352 -9.67 -11.10 12.27
N LYS A 353 -10.04 -9.84 12.08
CA LYS A 353 -9.54 -9.04 10.95
C LYS A 353 -8.25 -8.34 11.37
N GLN A 354 -7.41 -8.03 10.39
CA GLN A 354 -6.17 -7.31 10.58
C GLN A 354 -6.22 -5.96 9.88
N ILE A 355 -5.67 -4.93 10.51
CA ILE A 355 -5.43 -3.62 9.88
C ILE A 355 -3.97 -3.24 10.07
N VAL A 356 -3.28 -2.81 9.01
CA VAL A 356 -1.99 -2.12 9.15
C VAL A 356 -2.23 -0.63 9.17
N VAL A 357 -1.76 0.01 10.24
CA VAL A 357 -1.89 1.45 10.41
C VAL A 357 -0.54 2.12 10.45
N GLN A 358 -0.40 3.25 9.77
CA GLN A 358 0.69 4.18 10.03
C GLN A 358 0.28 5.15 11.14
N VAL A 359 1.13 5.32 12.15
CA VAL A 359 0.87 6.28 13.22
C VAL A 359 1.20 7.68 12.74
N THR A 360 0.19 8.53 12.62
CA THR A 360 0.32 9.92 12.13
C THR A 360 0.13 10.94 13.24
N ASN A 361 -0.44 10.53 14.37
CA ASN A 361 -0.80 11.42 15.46
C ASN A 361 -0.51 10.77 16.83
N THR A 362 -0.52 11.58 17.88
CA THR A 362 -0.44 11.12 19.27
C THR A 362 -1.77 11.36 19.96
N GLY A 363 -2.31 10.33 20.62
CA GLY A 363 -3.47 10.52 21.50
C GLY A 363 -3.04 10.58 22.95
N GLY A 364 -2.67 11.78 23.41
CA GLY A 364 -2.09 12.00 24.74
C GLY A 364 -3.06 11.77 25.92
N ASP A 365 -4.35 11.62 25.64
CA ASP A 365 -5.43 11.28 26.58
C ASP A 365 -5.75 9.79 26.63
N LEU A 366 -5.10 9.00 25.76
CA LEU A 366 -5.37 7.58 25.63
C LEU A 366 -4.60 6.76 26.67
N GLY A 367 -5.18 5.62 27.04
CA GLY A 367 -4.50 4.63 27.88
C GLY A 367 -3.25 4.02 27.23
N GLU A 368 -2.56 3.15 27.95
CA GLU A 368 -1.40 2.43 27.42
C GLU A 368 -1.79 1.50 26.26
N ASN A 369 -0.93 1.44 25.23
CA ASN A 369 -1.11 0.63 24.02
C ASN A 369 -2.46 0.88 23.32
N HIS A 370 -2.77 2.16 23.12
CA HIS A 370 -4.03 2.57 22.51
C HIS A 370 -3.81 3.11 21.11
N PHE A 371 -4.68 2.71 20.19
CA PHE A 371 -4.71 3.17 18.81
C PHE A 371 -6.08 3.77 18.49
N ASP A 372 -6.13 5.08 18.32
CA ASP A 372 -7.34 5.78 17.89
C ASP A 372 -7.37 5.80 16.36
N LEU A 373 -8.21 4.96 15.77
CA LEU A 373 -8.25 4.76 14.32
C LEU A 373 -8.84 6.00 13.64
N GLN A 374 -8.15 6.55 12.64
CA GLN A 374 -8.66 7.66 11.84
C GLN A 374 -9.80 7.14 10.98
N ILE A 375 -11.05 7.46 11.31
CA ILE A 375 -12.25 6.97 10.62
C ILE A 375 -13.21 8.15 10.47
N PRO A 376 -13.43 8.68 9.25
CA PRO A 376 -14.43 9.71 8.99
C PRO A 376 -15.80 9.36 9.59
N GLY A 377 -16.35 10.29 10.36
CA GLY A 377 -17.59 10.05 11.12
C GLY A 377 -17.42 9.24 12.40
N GLY A 378 -16.19 8.97 12.85
CA GLY A 378 -15.87 8.31 14.12
C GLY A 378 -16.01 9.20 15.36
N GLY A 379 -16.24 10.50 15.18
CA GLY A 379 -16.36 11.49 16.25
C GLY A 379 -15.15 12.41 16.27
N VAL A 380 -15.39 13.68 16.59
CA VAL A 380 -14.33 14.71 16.62
C VAL A 380 -13.54 14.70 17.94
N GLY A 381 -14.15 14.18 19.01
CA GLY A 381 -13.50 14.08 20.32
C GLY A 381 -13.27 15.45 20.97
N ILE A 382 -12.07 15.66 21.51
CA ILE A 382 -11.73 16.88 22.25
C ILE A 382 -11.75 18.10 21.31
N PHE A 383 -11.12 17.97 20.14
CA PHE A 383 -10.99 19.05 19.16
C PHE A 383 -12.05 18.93 18.06
N ASN A 384 -12.30 20.01 17.31
CA ASN A 384 -13.21 19.97 16.18
C ASN A 384 -12.76 20.93 15.07
N GLY A 385 -11.74 20.51 14.33
CA GLY A 385 -11.33 21.17 13.09
C GLY A 385 -12.35 21.01 11.97
N CYS A 386 -13.21 19.99 12.04
CA CYS A 386 -14.19 19.70 11.00
C CYS A 386 -15.25 20.80 10.88
N SER A 387 -15.59 21.48 11.98
CA SER A 387 -16.42 22.69 11.95
C SER A 387 -15.82 23.78 11.05
N THR A 388 -14.49 23.89 11.03
CA THR A 388 -13.79 24.87 10.19
C THR A 388 -13.57 24.33 8.78
N GLN A 389 -13.26 23.03 8.63
CA GLN A 389 -12.94 22.41 7.35
C GLN A 389 -14.18 22.18 6.47
N PHE A 390 -15.20 21.56 7.05
CA PHE A 390 -16.41 21.08 6.37
C PHE A 390 -17.69 21.78 6.82
N ASN A 391 -17.60 22.77 7.72
CA ASN A 391 -18.78 23.47 8.26
C ASN A 391 -19.77 22.52 8.95
N THR A 392 -19.24 21.56 9.71
CA THR A 392 -20.06 20.65 10.54
C THR A 392 -20.60 21.35 11.78
N ASP A 393 -21.52 20.68 12.50
CA ASP A 393 -21.98 21.11 13.82
C ASP A 393 -20.85 21.07 14.87
N THR A 394 -21.15 21.59 16.06
CA THR A 394 -20.22 21.68 17.20
C THR A 394 -19.64 20.34 17.64
N ASP A 395 -20.37 19.24 17.39
CA ASP A 395 -19.99 17.88 17.75
C ASP A 395 -19.63 17.01 16.54
N GLY A 396 -19.52 17.60 15.34
CA GLY A 396 -19.19 16.90 14.09
C GLY A 396 -20.44 16.47 13.32
N TRP A 397 -20.41 15.25 12.76
CA TRP A 397 -21.53 14.67 11.99
C TRP A 397 -22.48 13.80 12.84
N GLY A 398 -22.16 13.56 14.10
CA GLY A 398 -22.91 12.70 15.01
C GLY A 398 -22.56 13.03 16.46
N GLU A 399 -22.47 12.01 17.31
CA GLU A 399 -22.03 12.21 18.69
C GLU A 399 -20.57 12.67 18.73
N ARG A 400 -20.25 13.57 19.67
CA ARG A 400 -18.90 14.12 19.81
C ARG A 400 -17.85 13.02 19.94
N TYR A 401 -18.16 11.97 20.70
CA TYR A 401 -17.35 10.77 20.86
C TYR A 401 -18.10 9.59 20.27
N GLY A 402 -17.48 8.86 19.33
CA GLY A 402 -18.08 7.73 18.64
C GLY A 402 -18.82 8.08 17.33
N GLY A 403 -19.13 9.37 17.12
CA GLY A 403 -19.60 9.91 15.85
C GLY A 403 -20.97 9.39 15.43
N ILE A 404 -21.12 9.08 14.14
CA ILE A 404 -22.40 8.60 13.60
C ILE A 404 -22.71 7.18 14.06
N GLY A 405 -24.00 6.82 14.11
CA GLY A 405 -24.47 5.57 14.72
C GLY A 405 -24.78 4.44 13.74
N LYS A 406 -25.06 4.76 12.47
CA LYS A 406 -25.47 3.76 11.47
C LYS A 406 -24.88 4.06 10.09
N ARG A 407 -24.75 3.01 9.27
CA ARG A 407 -24.21 3.10 7.89
C ARG A 407 -24.87 4.18 7.03
N SER A 408 -26.19 4.35 7.15
CA SER A 408 -26.94 5.36 6.36
C SER A 408 -26.61 6.80 6.76
N ASP A 409 -26.00 7.04 7.91
CA ASP A 409 -25.59 8.38 8.33
C ASP A 409 -24.38 8.87 7.53
N CYS A 410 -23.65 7.96 6.85
CA CYS A 410 -22.56 8.34 5.96
C CYS A 410 -23.01 9.26 4.82
N GLU A 411 -24.29 9.24 4.43
CA GLU A 411 -24.84 10.16 3.43
C GLU A 411 -24.73 11.64 3.83
N MET A 412 -24.54 11.94 5.13
CA MET A 412 -24.32 13.31 5.62
C MET A 412 -22.87 13.79 5.46
N LEU A 413 -21.94 12.87 5.19
CA LEU A 413 -20.52 13.20 5.02
C LEU A 413 -20.21 13.62 3.57
N PRO A 414 -19.21 14.50 3.37
CA PRO A 414 -18.70 14.85 2.05
C PRO A 414 -18.32 13.61 1.23
N GLU A 415 -18.49 13.71 -0.09
CA GLU A 415 -18.25 12.61 -1.05
C GLU A 415 -16.86 12.00 -0.85
N GLU A 416 -15.87 12.86 -0.66
CA GLU A 416 -14.45 12.53 -0.62
C GLU A 416 -14.07 11.61 0.55
N ILE A 417 -14.85 11.63 1.64
CA ILE A 417 -14.63 10.82 2.84
C ILE A 417 -15.77 9.83 3.12
N ARG A 418 -16.79 9.79 2.26
CA ARG A 418 -17.97 8.93 2.45
C ARG A 418 -17.61 7.46 2.36
N GLN A 419 -16.68 7.09 1.47
CA GLN A 419 -16.28 5.69 1.31
C GLN A 419 -15.59 5.14 2.57
N ALA A 420 -14.73 5.93 3.20
CA ALA A 420 -14.10 5.55 4.46
C ALA A 420 -15.10 5.54 5.63
N CYS A 421 -16.15 6.36 5.57
CA CYS A 421 -17.28 6.23 6.48
C CYS A 421 -18.00 4.88 6.32
N TYR A 422 -18.31 4.46 5.09
CA TYR A 422 -18.92 3.15 4.88
C TYR A 422 -18.00 2.00 5.30
N TRP A 423 -16.68 2.13 5.11
CA TRP A 423 -15.71 1.14 5.60
C TRP A 423 -15.89 0.80 7.09
N ARG A 424 -16.26 1.79 7.93
CA ARG A 424 -16.56 1.59 9.35
C ARG A 424 -17.67 0.54 9.58
N PHE A 425 -18.67 0.52 8.72
CA PHE A 425 -19.84 -0.34 8.85
C PHE A 425 -19.77 -1.61 7.97
N ASP A 426 -18.96 -1.59 6.92
CA ASP A 426 -18.89 -2.65 5.93
C ASP A 426 -17.75 -3.63 6.22
N TRP A 427 -16.52 -3.12 6.34
CA TRP A 427 -15.36 -3.96 6.63
C TRP A 427 -15.12 -4.09 8.13
N PHE A 428 -15.20 -2.96 8.84
CA PHE A 428 -15.03 -2.89 10.29
C PHE A 428 -16.29 -3.28 11.06
N LEU A 429 -17.39 -3.55 10.33
CA LEU A 429 -18.62 -4.16 10.84
C LEU A 429 -19.27 -3.42 12.02
N GLY A 430 -19.10 -2.09 12.08
CA GLY A 430 -19.61 -1.26 13.15
C GLY A 430 -19.00 -1.58 14.51
N SER A 431 -17.80 -2.16 14.54
CA SER A 431 -17.13 -2.55 15.78
C SER A 431 -16.93 -1.35 16.71
N ASP A 432 -17.32 -1.53 17.98
CA ASP A 432 -17.22 -0.48 18.98
C ASP A 432 -16.00 -0.75 19.88
N ASN A 433 -14.92 -0.03 19.60
CA ASN A 433 -13.67 -0.07 20.36
C ASN A 433 -13.15 -1.50 20.61
N PRO A 434 -12.96 -2.31 19.55
CA PRO A 434 -12.46 -3.67 19.71
C PRO A 434 -11.07 -3.66 20.35
N GLU A 435 -10.86 -4.62 21.24
CA GLU A 435 -9.52 -4.96 21.72
C GLU A 435 -8.71 -5.54 20.56
N MET A 436 -7.39 -5.44 20.65
CA MET A 436 -6.49 -5.99 19.64
C MET A 436 -5.20 -6.51 20.24
N VAL A 437 -4.49 -7.32 19.45
CA VAL A 437 -3.06 -7.53 19.60
C VAL A 437 -2.34 -6.87 18.43
N PHE A 438 -1.12 -6.40 18.64
CA PHE A 438 -0.36 -5.70 17.62
C PHE A 438 1.13 -6.01 17.68
N ASP A 439 1.78 -5.82 16.54
CA ASP A 439 3.23 -5.80 16.37
C ASP A 439 3.63 -4.70 15.38
N GLU A 440 4.85 -4.21 15.55
CA GLU A 440 5.45 -3.27 14.60
C GLU A 440 5.85 -4.01 13.32
N VAL A 441 5.59 -3.38 12.18
CA VAL A 441 5.89 -3.92 10.85
C VAL A 441 6.53 -2.85 9.98
N GLU A 442 7.20 -3.27 8.91
CA GLU A 442 7.62 -2.35 7.86
C GLU A 442 6.39 -1.68 7.24
N CYS A 443 6.47 -0.37 6.99
CA CYS A 443 5.35 0.35 6.43
C CYS A 443 5.12 -0.03 4.96
N PRO A 444 3.91 -0.50 4.59
CA PRO A 444 3.52 -0.65 3.19
C PRO A 444 3.65 0.68 2.43
N ILE A 445 4.10 0.60 1.18
CA ILE A 445 4.27 1.79 0.34
C ILE A 445 2.94 2.53 0.14
N GLU A 446 1.82 1.80 0.16
CA GLU A 446 0.48 2.35 0.03
C GLU A 446 0.12 3.33 1.16
N LEU A 447 0.69 3.17 2.35
CA LEU A 447 0.54 4.11 3.46
C LEU A 447 1.53 5.27 3.33
N THR A 448 2.81 4.96 3.10
CA THR A 448 3.86 5.98 3.09
C THR A 448 3.78 6.92 1.90
N GLN A 449 3.21 6.50 0.77
CA GLN A 449 3.02 7.38 -0.40
C GLN A 449 1.98 8.48 -0.12
N ASN A 450 1.01 8.23 0.77
CA ASN A 450 -0.03 9.21 1.09
C ASN A 450 0.43 10.23 2.13
N THR A 451 1.33 9.83 3.04
CA THR A 451 1.88 10.71 4.09
C THR A 451 3.23 11.31 3.70
N GLY A 452 3.95 10.67 2.77
CA GLY A 452 5.36 10.90 2.45
C GLY A 452 6.32 10.67 3.63
N CYS A 453 5.83 10.17 4.77
CA CYS A 453 6.62 10.04 5.99
C CYS A 453 7.11 8.60 6.17
N ILE A 454 8.43 8.44 6.28
CA ILE A 454 9.10 7.15 6.50
C ILE A 454 10.05 7.34 7.69
N HIS A 455 9.88 6.53 8.73
CA HIS A 455 10.78 6.51 9.91
C HIS A 455 12.16 5.96 9.51
N LYS A 456 13.24 6.62 9.93
CA LYS A 456 14.64 6.33 9.51
C LYS A 456 15.41 5.47 10.49
#